data_AF-A0A920NDX3-F1
#
_entry.id   AF-A0A920NDX3-F1
#
_cell.length_a   1.000
_cell.length_b   1.000
_cell.length_c   1.000
_cell.angle_alpha   90.00
_cell.angle_beta   90.00
_cell.angle_gamma   90.00
#
_symmetry.space_group_name_H-M   'P 1'
#
loop_
_entity.id
_entity.type
_entity.pdbx_description
1 polymer ?
#
loop_
_entity_poly.entity_id
_entity_poly.type
_entity_poly.pdbx_seq_one_letter_code
_entity_poly.pdbx_strand_id
1 'polypeptide(L)'
;MVYLATLSLSKSREERIKAVSAAKSHIGKAGRLVGQESVQMHGGMGMTDELAIGHYFKRLTMIDPLFGNTDFHLERFASVAHS
;
A
#
# COMPACT_ATOMS: atom_id res chain seq x y z
N MET A 1 2.56 -0.03 -10.96
CA MET A 1 2.11 1.22 -10.32
C MET A 1 3.23 2.02 -9.66
N VAL A 2 4.07 1.42 -8.80
CA VAL A 2 5.21 2.15 -8.18
C VAL A 2 6.18 2.71 -9.23
N TYR A 3 6.55 1.91 -10.23
CA TYR A 3 7.40 2.37 -11.34
C TYR A 3 6.79 3.57 -12.09
N LEU A 4 5.47 3.56 -12.34
CA LEU A 4 4.76 4.69 -12.94
C LEU A 4 4.84 5.93 -12.04
N ALA A 5 4.69 5.78 -10.73
CA ALA A 5 4.83 6.91 -9.80
C ALA A 5 6.23 7.53 -9.87
N THR A 6 7.29 6.71 -9.97
CA THR A 6 8.67 7.18 -10.15
C THR A 6 8.86 7.92 -11.48
N LEU A 7 8.37 7.35 -12.58
CA LEU A 7 8.45 8.00 -13.90
C LEU A 7 7.65 9.30 -13.98
N SER A 8 6.61 9.45 -13.16
CA SER A 8 5.81 10.67 -13.12
C SER A 8 6.46 11.82 -12.36
N LEU A 9 7.61 11.65 -11.70
CA LEU A 9 8.22 12.68 -10.85
C LEU A 9 8.54 14.00 -11.58
N SER A 10 8.81 13.95 -12.88
CA SER A 10 9.06 15.14 -13.72
C SER A 10 7.79 15.71 -14.37
N LYS A 11 6.64 15.05 -14.23
CA LYS A 11 5.37 15.44 -14.87
C LYS A 11 4.63 16.53 -14.10
N SER A 12 3.47 16.93 -14.58
CA SER A 12 2.60 17.92 -13.92
C SER A 12 2.26 17.51 -12.48
N ARG A 13 1.89 18.50 -11.65
CA ARG A 13 1.51 18.24 -10.24
C ARG A 13 0.34 17.26 -10.14
N GLU A 14 -0.64 17.38 -11.02
CA GLU A 14 -1.80 16.48 -11.06
C GLU A 14 -1.41 15.06 -11.43
N GLU A 15 -0.58 14.87 -12.46
CA GLU A 15 -0.10 13.54 -12.85
C GLU A 15 0.74 12.89 -11.74
N ARG A 16 1.56 13.67 -11.02
CA ARG A 16 2.29 13.19 -9.84
C ARG A 16 1.34 12.73 -8.74
N ILE A 17 0.33 13.54 -8.41
CA ILE A 17 -0.66 13.19 -7.38
C ILE A 17 -1.40 11.92 -7.78
N LYS A 18 -1.92 11.85 -9.01
CA LYS A 18 -2.62 10.67 -9.54
C LYS A 18 -1.76 9.41 -9.43
N ALA A 19 -0.51 9.47 -9.91
CA ALA A 19 0.37 8.31 -9.93
C ALA A 19 0.79 7.85 -8.53
N VAL A 20 1.15 8.78 -7.63
CA VAL A 20 1.56 8.46 -6.25
C VAL A 20 0.38 7.93 -5.44
N SER A 21 -0.79 8.57 -5.52
CA SER A 21 -1.97 8.14 -4.79
C SER A 21 -2.51 6.79 -5.28
N ALA A 22 -2.55 6.56 -6.60
CA ALA A 22 -2.89 5.25 -7.14
C ALA A 22 -1.92 4.15 -6.66
N ALA A 23 -0.61 4.44 -6.66
CA ALA A 23 0.39 3.50 -6.17
C ALA A 23 0.22 3.21 -4.67
N LYS A 24 0.01 4.23 -3.83
CA LYS A 24 -0.13 4.05 -2.38
C LYS A 24 -1.42 3.33 -1.99
N SER A 25 -2.55 3.65 -2.65
CA SER A 25 -3.80 2.91 -2.47
C SER A 25 -3.66 1.44 -2.84
N HIS A 26 -2.98 1.14 -3.94
CA HIS A 26 -2.72 -0.24 -4.34
C HIS A 26 -1.82 -0.99 -3.36
N ILE A 27 -0.75 -0.35 -2.85
CA ILE A 27 0.13 -0.93 -1.82
C ILE A 27 -0.65 -1.29 -0.55
N GLY A 28 -1.53 -0.41 -0.07
CA GLY A 28 -2.33 -0.66 1.13
C GLY A 28 -3.23 -1.90 0.97
N LYS A 29 -4.01 -1.96 -0.12
CA LYS A 29 -4.87 -3.11 -0.45
C LYS A 29 -4.07 -4.41 -0.59
N ALA A 30 -3.01 -4.39 -1.39
CA ALA A 30 -2.22 -5.58 -1.66
C ALA A 30 -1.45 -6.06 -0.42
N GLY A 31 -0.88 -5.15 0.36
CA GLY A 31 -0.15 -5.46 1.58
C GLY A 31 -1.04 -6.13 2.63
N ARG A 32 -2.27 -5.65 2.80
CA ARG A 32 -3.26 -6.30 3.69
C ARG A 32 -3.59 -7.72 3.23
N LEU A 33 -3.91 -7.89 1.95
CA LEU A 33 -4.24 -9.20 1.38
C LEU A 33 -3.08 -10.20 1.55
N VAL A 34 -1.89 -9.84 1.05
CA VAL A 34 -0.71 -10.72 1.11
C VAL A 34 -0.33 -11.03 2.55
N GLY A 35 -0.40 -10.05 3.46
CA GLY A 35 -0.13 -10.26 4.87
C GLY A 35 -1.06 -11.29 5.51
N GLN A 36 -2.37 -11.18 5.24
CA GLN A 36 -3.39 -12.09 5.77
C GLN A 36 -3.24 -13.50 5.21
N GLU A 37 -3.11 -13.64 3.89
CA GLU A 37 -2.93 -14.95 3.24
C GLU A 37 -1.64 -15.63 3.68
N SER A 38 -0.55 -14.87 3.85
CA SER A 38 0.71 -15.44 4.31
C SER A 38 0.62 -15.98 5.72
N VAL A 39 -0.04 -15.29 6.65
CA VAL A 39 -0.31 -15.82 7.99
C VAL A 39 -1.16 -17.09 7.91
N GLN A 40 -2.22 -17.06 7.10
CA GLN A 40 -3.14 -18.19 6.94
C GLN A 40 -2.43 -19.45 6.43
N MET A 41 -1.51 -19.33 5.47
CA MET A 41 -0.74 -20.47 4.94
C MET A 41 0.19 -21.10 5.98
N HIS A 42 0.66 -20.35 6.98
CA HIS A 42 1.55 -20.86 8.03
C HIS A 42 0.79 -21.37 9.27
N GLY A 43 -0.53 -21.16 9.33
CA GLY A 43 -1.36 -21.52 10.47
C GLY A 43 -0.91 -20.81 11.76
N GLY A 44 -1.04 -21.48 12.91
CA GLY A 44 -0.67 -20.92 14.21
C GLY A 44 0.80 -20.46 14.30
N MET A 45 1.72 -21.15 13.61
CA MET A 45 3.14 -20.76 13.56
C MET A 45 3.39 -19.43 12.82
N GLY A 46 2.47 -19.01 11.96
CA GLY A 46 2.58 -17.71 11.27
C GLY A 46 2.48 -16.49 12.21
N MET A 47 2.00 -16.70 13.44
CA MET A 47 1.83 -15.64 14.45
C MET A 47 2.90 -15.65 15.53
N THR A 48 3.82 -16.61 15.50
CA THR A 48 4.87 -16.77 16.50
C THR A 48 6.20 -16.18 16.02
N ASP A 49 7.20 -16.01 16.90
CA ASP A 49 8.47 -15.34 16.58
C ASP A 49 9.49 -16.28 15.89
N GLU A 50 9.14 -17.56 15.74
CA GLU A 50 9.93 -18.61 15.08
C GLU A 50 10.01 -18.40 13.57
N LEU A 51 9.05 -17.65 12.98
CA LEU A 51 9.02 -17.33 11.57
C LEU A 51 9.02 -15.82 11.35
N ALA A 52 9.83 -15.35 10.39
CA ALA A 52 9.90 -13.92 10.06
C ALA A 52 8.57 -13.34 9.53
N ILE A 53 7.59 -14.19 9.19
CA ILE A 53 6.32 -13.75 8.61
C ILE A 53 5.52 -12.85 9.55
N GLY A 54 5.54 -13.12 10.86
CA GLY A 54 4.89 -12.26 11.86
C GLY A 54 5.46 -10.83 11.84
N HIS A 55 6.77 -10.67 11.61
CA HIS A 55 7.41 -9.36 11.48
C HIS A 55 7.00 -8.65 10.18
N TYR A 56 6.95 -9.36 9.06
CA TYR A 56 6.51 -8.78 7.79
C TYR A 56 5.03 -8.37 7.83
N PHE A 57 4.17 -9.19 8.46
CA PHE A 57 2.76 -8.84 8.68
C PHE A 57 2.63 -7.54 9.46
N LYS A 58 3.28 -7.44 10.64
CA LYS A 58 3.30 -6.20 11.46
C LYS A 58 3.77 -4.99 10.65
N ARG A 59 4.83 -5.15 9.83
CA ARG A 59 5.34 -4.07 8.97
C ARG A 59 4.34 -3.66 7.89
N LEU A 60 3.70 -4.61 7.20
CA LEU A 60 2.69 -4.32 6.19
C LEU A 60 1.46 -3.63 6.82
N THR A 61 1.04 -4.04 8.01
CA THR A 61 -0.02 -3.38 8.78
C THR A 61 0.32 -1.92 9.07
N MET A 62 1.59 -1.60 9.36
CA MET A 62 2.02 -0.21 9.58
C MET A 62 2.21 0.60 8.30
N ILE A 63 2.58 -0.03 7.18
CA ILE A 63 2.76 0.65 5.89
C ILE A 63 1.43 1.21 5.34
N ASP A 64 0.30 0.57 5.59
CA ASP A 64 -1.00 1.05 5.11
C ASP A 64 -1.36 2.45 5.66
N PRO A 65 -1.46 2.69 6.97
CA PRO A 65 -1.80 4.01 7.50
C PRO A 65 -0.68 5.05 7.33
N LEU A 66 0.58 4.62 7.17
CA LEU A 66 1.70 5.53 7.01
C LEU A 66 1.53 6.39 5.75
N PHE A 67 1.59 7.71 5.90
CA PHE A 67 1.36 8.71 4.85
C PHE A 67 -0.04 8.68 4.22
N GLY A 68 -1.04 8.21 4.97
CA GLY A 68 -2.41 8.06 4.49
C GLY A 68 -2.69 6.65 3.99
N ASN A 69 -3.85 6.14 4.39
CA ASN A 69 -4.32 4.80 4.06
C ASN A 69 -4.92 4.72 2.66
N THR A 70 -5.39 3.53 2.31
CA THR A 70 -6.03 3.24 1.02
C THR A 70 -7.12 4.24 0.65
N ASP A 71 -8.02 4.57 1.58
CA ASP A 71 -9.18 5.43 1.32
C ASP A 71 -8.77 6.89 1.10
N PHE A 72 -7.88 7.40 1.95
CA PHE A 72 -7.31 8.74 1.79
C PHE A 72 -6.70 8.94 0.38
N HIS A 73 -5.97 7.94 -0.12
CA HIS A 73 -5.36 8.04 -1.45
C HIS A 73 -6.37 7.84 -2.59
N LEU A 74 -7.47 7.12 -2.39
CA LEU A 74 -8.57 7.07 -3.36
C LEU A 74 -9.27 8.43 -3.47
N GLU A 75 -9.59 9.06 -2.35
CA GLU A 75 -10.19 10.39 -2.31
C GLU A 75 -9.28 11.44 -2.93
N ARG A 76 -7.98 11.42 -2.59
CA ARG A 76 -6.98 12.32 -3.15
C ARG A 76 -6.78 12.11 -4.66
N PHE A 77 -6.91 10.88 -5.15
CA PHE A 77 -6.88 10.61 -6.59
C PHE A 77 -8.11 11.20 -7.27
N ALA A 78 -9.31 10.99 -6.70
CA ALA A 78 -10.56 11.49 -7.25
C ALA A 78 -10.61 13.02 -7.29
N SER A 79 -10.11 13.71 -6.26
CA SER A 79 -10.15 15.17 -6.20
C SER A 79 -9.40 15.85 -7.34
N VAL A 80 -8.30 15.27 -7.84
CA VAL A 80 -7.55 15.78 -8.99
C VAL A 80 -7.98 15.18 -10.33
N ALA A 81 -8.81 14.13 -10.33
CA ALA A 81 -9.39 13.56 -11.54
C ALA A 81 -10.63 14.32 -12.02
N HIS A 82 -11.29 15.04 -11.12
CA HIS A 82 -12.48 15.84 -11.38
C HIS A 82 -12.22 17.36 -11.32
N SER A 83 -10.96 17.77 -11.34
CA SER A 83 -10.51 19.17 -11.53
C SER A 83 -10.28 19.44 -13.00
#